data_AF-A0A3D5UNT3-F1
#
_entry.id   AF-A0A3D5UNT3-F1
#
_cell.length_a   1.000
_cell.length_b   1.000
_cell.length_c   1.000
_cell.angle_alpha   90.00
_cell.angle_beta   90.00
_cell.angle_gamma   90.00
#
_symmetry.space_group_name_H-M   'P 1'
#
loop_
_entity.id
_entity.type
_entity.pdbx_description
1 polymer ?
#
loop_
_entity_poly.entity_id
_entity_poly.type
_entity_poly.pdbx_seq_one_letter_code
_entity_poly.pdbx_strand_id
1 'polypeptide(L)'
;MIDMHAHIIYGVDDGPKTIKESYEMIKRASQAGITDIVCTAHYISNSSFSSEVATNREKRAALVEKLHEFGLQMNLYGGTE
;
A
#
# COMPACT_ATOMS: atom_id res chain seq x y z
N MET A 1 -9.80 -4.87 11.93
CA MET A 1 -10.58 -5.25 10.72
C MET A 1 -9.61 -5.42 9.57
N ILE A 2 -9.85 -6.37 8.66
CA ILE A 2 -8.96 -6.61 7.51
C ILE A 2 -9.57 -5.97 6.26
N ASP A 3 -8.84 -5.07 5.63
CA ASP A 3 -9.14 -4.60 4.28
C ASP A 3 -8.37 -5.47 3.27
N MET A 4 -9.11 -6.19 2.44
CA MET A 4 -8.53 -7.16 1.51
C MET A 4 -8.22 -6.55 0.14
N HIS A 5 -8.57 -5.29 -0.10
CA HIS A 5 -8.41 -4.67 -1.41
C HIS A 5 -8.13 -3.18 -1.27
N ALA A 6 -6.86 -2.80 -1.41
CA ALA A 6 -6.45 -1.41 -1.31
C ALA A 6 -5.24 -1.07 -2.19
N HIS A 7 -5.36 0.04 -2.91
CA HIS A 7 -4.30 0.64 -3.72
C HIS A 7 -3.48 1.59 -2.84
N ILE A 8 -2.58 1.02 -2.02
CA ILE A 8 -1.74 1.82 -1.08
C ILE A 8 -0.27 1.89 -1.47
N ILE A 9 0.18 1.13 -2.46
CA ILE A 9 1.57 1.19 -2.93
C ILE A 9 1.71 2.44 -3.83
N TYR A 10 2.64 3.34 -3.49
CA TYR A 10 2.75 4.61 -4.18
C TYR A 10 3.44 4.49 -5.55
N GLY A 11 2.90 5.19 -6.55
CA GLY A 11 3.52 5.35 -7.87
C GLY A 11 3.69 4.05 -8.64
N VAL A 12 2.75 3.12 -8.50
CA VAL A 12 2.70 1.86 -9.27
C VAL A 12 1.43 1.70 -10.08
N ASP A 13 0.35 2.37 -9.67
CA ASP A 13 -0.93 2.39 -10.35
C ASP A 13 -1.64 3.76 -10.21
N ASP A 14 -2.96 3.75 -10.34
CA ASP A 14 -3.85 4.90 -10.19
C ASP A 14 -4.08 5.33 -8.72
N GLY A 15 -3.57 4.57 -7.74
CA GLY A 15 -3.54 4.93 -6.33
C GLY A 15 -2.56 6.08 -6.00
N PRO A 16 -2.01 6.13 -4.77
CA PRO A 16 -1.19 7.25 -4.29
C PRO A 16 0.04 7.46 -5.18
N LYS A 17 0.45 8.71 -5.40
CA LYS A 17 1.64 9.05 -6.20
C LYS A 17 2.89 9.17 -5.36
N THR A 18 2.74 9.47 -4.08
CA THR A 18 3.85 9.66 -3.14
C THR A 18 3.70 8.79 -1.90
N ILE A 19 4.83 8.46 -1.26
CA ILE A 19 4.84 7.72 0.02
C ILE A 19 4.01 8.44 1.11
N LYS A 20 3.96 9.77 1.06
CA LYS A 20 3.17 10.58 1.98
C LYS A 20 1.66 10.36 1.77
N GLU A 21 1.20 10.28 0.52
CA GLU A 21 -0.20 9.99 0.21
C GLU A 21 -0.60 8.59 0.69
N SER A 22 0.25 7.58 0.45
CA SER A 22 0.05 6.23 0.99
C SER A 22 -0.08 6.22 2.51
N TYR A 23 0.81 6.93 3.22
CA TYR A 23 0.75 7.05 4.67
C TYR A 23 -0.57 7.69 5.14
N GLU A 24 -1.02 8.78 4.51
CA GLU A 24 -2.30 9.41 4.87
C GLU A 24 -3.50 8.49 4.62
N MET A 25 -3.48 7.67 3.56
CA MET A 25 -4.51 6.65 3.32
C MET A 25 -4.51 5.59 4.43
N ILE A 26 -3.34 5.05 4.79
CA ILE A 26 -3.21 4.04 5.85
C ILE A 26 -3.62 4.61 7.21
N LYS A 27 -3.27 5.87 7.49
CA LYS A 27 -3.69 6.57 8.72
C LYS A 27 -5.21 6.69 8.82
N ARG A 28 -5.89 7.04 7.72
CA ARG A 28 -7.37 7.09 7.68
C ARG A 28 -7.98 5.70 7.86
N ALA A 29 -7.40 4.67 7.24
CA ALA A 29 -7.84 3.29 7.42
C ALA A 29 -7.72 2.85 8.88
N SER A 30 -6.59 3.18 9.54
CA SER A 30 -6.40 2.93 10.97
C SER A 30 -7.44 3.64 11.84
N GLN A 31 -7.76 4.90 11.54
CA GLN A 31 -8.82 5.66 12.23
C GLN A 31 -10.21 5.03 12.05
N ALA A 32 -10.43 4.29 10.96
CA ALA A 32 -11.65 3.53 10.72
C ALA A 32 -11.66 2.13 11.38
N GLY A 33 -10.62 1.77 12.15
CA GLY A 33 -10.52 0.48 12.85
C GLY A 33 -9.95 -0.66 11.99
N ILE A 34 -9.38 -0.35 10.82
CA ILE A 34 -8.61 -1.30 10.01
C ILE A 34 -7.26 -1.50 10.68
N THR A 35 -6.84 -2.77 10.77
CA THR A 35 -5.59 -3.21 11.42
C THR A 35 -4.64 -3.87 10.41
N ASP A 36 -5.21 -4.39 9.32
CA ASP A 36 -4.56 -5.24 8.35
C ASP A 36 -5.02 -4.82 6.95
N ILE A 37 -4.08 -4.63 6.02
CA ILE A 37 -4.36 -4.24 4.64
C ILE A 37 -3.63 -5.19 3.68
N VAL A 38 -4.35 -5.77 2.74
CA VAL A 38 -3.77 -6.47 1.58
C VAL A 38 -3.56 -5.45 0.46
N CYS A 39 -2.31 -5.22 0.08
CA CYS A 39 -1.94 -4.24 -0.94
C CYS A 39 -2.18 -4.83 -2.34
N THR A 40 -3.31 -4.53 -2.97
CA THR A 40 -3.74 -5.10 -4.26
C THR A 40 -3.63 -4.07 -5.38
N ALA A 41 -2.42 -3.55 -5.60
CA ALA A 41 -2.19 -2.66 -6.74
C ALA A 41 -2.48 -3.38 -8.07
N HIS A 42 -2.91 -2.62 -9.08
CA HIS A 42 -3.21 -3.18 -10.40
C HIS A 42 -1.99 -3.87 -11.04
N TYR A 43 -2.25 -5.01 -11.68
CA TYR A 43 -1.36 -5.58 -12.70
C TYR A 43 -2.12 -5.86 -14.00
N ILE A 44 -1.90 -4.99 -14.99
CA ILE A 44 -2.49 -5.09 -16.32
C ILE A 44 -1.34 -5.17 -17.33
N SER A 45 -1.20 -6.34 -17.97
CA SER A 45 -0.16 -6.58 -18.97
C SER A 45 -0.23 -5.58 -20.12
N ASN A 46 0.94 -5.10 -20.58
CA ASN A 46 1.08 -4.11 -21.65
C ASN A 46 0.43 -2.74 -21.37
N SER A 47 0.35 -2.34 -20.10
CA SER A 47 -0.14 -1.02 -19.68
C SER A 47 0.88 -0.29 -18.81
N SER A 48 0.55 0.93 -18.37
CA SER A 48 1.32 1.65 -17.36
C SER A 48 1.25 1.01 -15.96
N PHE A 49 0.35 0.06 -15.73
CA PHE A 49 0.11 -0.60 -14.46
C PHE A 49 0.63 -2.03 -14.49
N SER A 50 1.93 -2.19 -14.76
CA SER A 50 2.59 -3.50 -14.86
C SER A 50 3.79 -3.58 -13.92
N SER A 51 3.63 -3.06 -12.70
CA SER A 51 4.68 -3.03 -11.69
C SER A 51 5.17 -4.45 -11.34
N GLU A 52 6.48 -4.60 -11.17
CA GLU A 52 7.06 -5.88 -10.78
C GLU A 52 6.76 -6.19 -9.31
N VAL A 53 6.61 -7.48 -8.99
CA VAL A 53 6.41 -7.95 -7.60
C VAL A 53 7.54 -7.48 -6.68
N ALA A 54 8.78 -7.44 -7.18
CA ALA A 54 9.93 -6.94 -6.45
C ALA A 54 9.78 -5.46 -6.07
N THR A 55 9.41 -4.61 -7.04
CA THR A 55 9.14 -3.18 -6.81
C THR A 55 8.02 -2.97 -5.78
N ASN A 56 6.92 -3.73 -5.89
CA ASN A 56 5.80 -3.64 -4.96
C ASN A 56 6.21 -4.08 -3.54
N ARG A 57 7.07 -5.09 -3.43
CA ARG A 57 7.62 -5.54 -2.15
C ARG A 57 8.53 -4.49 -1.51
N GLU A 58 9.43 -3.88 -2.27
CA GLU A 58 10.34 -2.83 -1.80
C GLU A 58 9.58 -1.61 -1.31
N LYS A 59 8.63 -1.11 -2.11
CA LYS A 59 7.80 0.04 -1.72
C LYS A 59 6.92 -0.25 -0.51
N ARG A 60 6.39 -1.47 -0.39
CA ARG A 60 5.65 -1.89 0.81
C ARG A 60 6.56 -1.91 2.04
N ALA A 61 7.80 -2.39 1.94
CA ALA A 61 8.75 -2.36 3.04
C ALA A 61 9.07 -0.92 3.46
N ALA A 62 9.29 -0.01 2.51
CA ALA A 62 9.49 1.41 2.79
C ALA A 62 8.26 2.04 3.47
N LEU A 63 7.04 1.62 3.13
CA LEU A 63 5.84 2.04 3.85
C LEU A 63 5.82 1.53 5.29
N VAL A 64 6.18 0.27 5.54
CA VAL A 64 6.27 -0.28 6.91
C VAL A 64 7.27 0.52 7.75
N GLU A 65 8.45 0.84 7.20
CA GLU A 65 9.43 1.70 7.87
C GLU A 65 8.85 3.08 8.16
N LYS A 66 8.13 3.67 7.20
CA LYS A 66 7.48 4.97 7.39
C LYS A 66 6.40 4.93 8.47
N LEU A 67 5.61 3.86 8.54
CA LEU A 67 4.60 3.68 9.58
C LEU A 67 5.24 3.61 10.97
N HIS A 68 6.36 2.89 11.09
CA HIS A 68 7.12 2.80 12.34
C HIS A 68 7.68 4.15 12.80
N GLU A 69 8.20 4.98 11.88
CA GLU A 69 8.70 6.33 12.18
C GLU A 69 7.64 7.21 12.87
N PHE A 70 6.36 7.04 12.50
CA PHE A 70 5.24 7.82 13.06
C PHE A 70 4.44 7.06 14.14
N GLY A 71 4.90 5.89 14.57
CA GLY A 71 4.24 5.09 15.61
C GLY A 71 2.87 4.55 15.21
N LEU A 72 2.60 4.39 13.90
CA LEU A 72 1.35 3.82 13.40
C LEU A 72 1.50 2.31 13.24
N GLN A 73 0.78 1.54 14.05
CA GLN A 73 0.80 0.08 13.98
C GLN A 73 -0.21 -0.42 12.94
N MET A 74 0.27 -0.96 11.83
CA MET A 74 -0.54 -1.55 10.76
C MET A 74 0.18 -2.73 10.11
N ASN A 75 -0.55 -3.79 9.78
CA ASN A 75 -0.01 -4.93 9.04
C ASN A 75 -0.27 -4.78 7.54
N LEU A 76 0.80 -4.79 6.73
CA LEU A 76 0.69 -4.69 5.27
C LEU A 76 1.09 -6.00 4.59
N TYR A 77 0.15 -6.61 3.88
CA TYR A 77 0.33 -7.86 3.14
C TYR A 77 0.49 -7.61 1.65
N GLY A 78 1.20 -8.50 0.96
CA GLY A 78 1.31 -8.45 -0.49
C GLY A 78 0.08 -9.02 -1.18
N GLY A 79 -0.39 -8.35 -2.24
CA GLY A 79 -1.43 -8.80 -3.15
C GLY A 79 -1.25 -8.13 -4.51
N THR A 80 -2.19 -8.38 -5.41
CA THR A 80 -2.28 -7.77 -6.74
C THR A 80 -3.73 -7.88 -7.18
N GLU A 81 -4.24 -6.86 -7.86
CA GLU A 81 -5.51 -6.92 -8.59
C GLU A 81 -5.26 -7.22 -10.07
#